data_AF-A0A847JY90-F1
#
_entry.id   AF-A0A847JY90-F1
#
_cell.length_a   1.000
_cell.length_b   1.000
_cell.length_c   1.000
_cell.angle_alpha   90.00
_cell.angle_beta   90.00
_cell.angle_gamma   90.00
#
_symmetry.space_group_name_H-M   'P 1'
#
loop_
_entity.id
_entity.type
_entity.pdbx_description
1 polymer ?
#
loop_
_entity_poly.entity_id
_entity_poly.type
_entity_poly.pdbx_seq_one_letter_code
_entity_poly.pdbx_strand_id
1 'polypeptide(L)' 'MAEEKRRAKMERLRDLSDRELADELRKQRERLFSLRRENVTRQLENTAAIPETKKEIARILTLMRERALTGGGA' A
#
# COMPACT_ATOMS: atom_id res chain seq x y z
N MET A 1 -16.87 -9.07 4.86
CA MET A 1 -15.66 -9.64 4.23
C MET A 1 -14.61 -8.60 3.82
N ALA A 2 -14.94 -7.59 3.00
CA ALA A 2 -13.94 -6.63 2.50
C ALA A 2 -13.31 -5.75 3.60
N GLU A 3 -14.11 -5.30 4.58
CA GLU A 3 -13.62 -4.46 5.68
C GLU A 3 -12.73 -5.22 6.67
N GLU A 4 -13.07 -6.46 6.96
CA GLU A 4 -12.31 -7.35 7.83
C GLU A 4 -10.93 -7.68 7.24
N LYS A 5 -10.88 -8.00 5.94
CA LYS A 5 -9.60 -8.13 5.21
C LYS A 5 -8.77 -6.85 5.28
N ARG A 6 -9.43 -5.68 5.23
CA ARG A 6 -8.75 -4.37 5.27
C ARG A 6 -8.16 -4.09 6.64
N ARG A 7 -8.88 -4.45 7.71
CA ARG A 7 -8.44 -4.27 9.11
C ARG A 7 -7.26 -5.20 9.43
N ALA A 8 -7.38 -6.48 9.08
CA ALA A 8 -6.28 -7.44 9.22
C ALA A 8 -5.03 -7.03 8.42
N LYS A 9 -5.20 -6.42 7.24
CA LYS A 9 -4.08 -5.90 6.45
C LYS A 9 -3.40 -4.70 7.11
N MET A 10 -4.16 -3.81 7.76
CA MET A 10 -3.59 -2.69 8.53
C MET A 10 -2.81 -3.17 9.76
N GLU A 11 -3.35 -4.14 10.50
CA GLU A 11 -2.67 -4.74 11.65
C GLU A 11 -1.35 -5.38 11.23
N ARG A 12 -1.36 -6.19 10.15
CA ARG A 12 -0.12 -6.76 9.59
C ARG A 12 0.90 -5.69 9.21
N LEU A 13 0.49 -4.59 8.56
CA LEU A 13 1.42 -3.51 8.22
C LEU A 13 2.01 -2.84 9.46
N ARG A 14 1.29 -2.79 10.58
CA ARG A 14 1.81 -2.27 11.85
C ARG A 14 2.81 -3.22 12.52
N ASP A 15 2.71 -4.52 12.26
CA ASP A 15 3.62 -5.53 12.80
C ASP A 15 4.92 -5.65 11.99
N LEU A 16 4.93 -5.22 10.72
CA LEU A 16 6.13 -5.25 9.85
C LEU A 16 7.19 -4.26 10.32
N SER A 17 8.47 -4.60 10.16
CA SER A 17 9.59 -3.67 10.38
C SER A 17 9.66 -2.56 9.32
N ASP A 18 10.44 -1.51 9.55
CA ASP A 18 10.56 -0.39 8.60
C ASP A 18 11.16 -0.83 7.25
N ARG A 19 12.06 -1.82 7.27
CA ARG A 19 12.61 -2.41 6.04
C ARG A 19 11.54 -3.17 5.26
N GLU A 20 10.74 -3.97 5.95
CA GLU A 20 9.66 -4.72 5.32
C GLU A 20 8.54 -3.81 4.80
N LEU A 21 8.24 -2.72 5.50
CA LEU A 21 7.33 -1.67 5.01
C LEU A 21 7.86 -1.02 3.73
N ALA A 22 9.16 -0.73 3.67
CA ALA A 22 9.77 -0.19 2.46
C ALA A 22 9.74 -1.20 1.30
N ASP A 23 9.91 -2.49 1.57
CA ASP A 23 9.83 -3.55 0.57
C ASP A 23 8.39 -3.73 0.06
N GLU A 24 7.40 -3.71 0.96
CA GLU A 24 5.99 -3.78 0.60
C GLU A 24 5.56 -2.54 -0.20
N LEU A 25 6.07 -1.36 0.15
CA LEU A 25 5.87 -0.14 -0.63
C LEU A 25 6.37 -0.30 -2.07
N ARG A 26 7.55 -0.91 -2.27
CA ARG A 26 8.09 -1.17 -3.62
C ARG A 26 7.18 -2.12 -4.40
N LYS A 27 6.77 -3.23 -3.79
CA LYS A 27 5.83 -4.19 -4.41
C LYS A 27 4.51 -3.54 -4.83
N GLN A 28 3.92 -2.70 -3.97
CA GLN A 28 2.67 -2.01 -4.31
C GLN A 28 2.84 -0.98 -5.42
N ARG A 29 4.01 -0.32 -5.53
CA ARG A 29 4.33 0.58 -6.65
C ARG A 29 4.50 -0.17 -7.97
N GLU A 30 5.17 -1.31 -7.98
CA GLU A 30 5.28 -2.18 -9.15
C GLU A 30 3.90 -2.67 -9.61
N ARG A 31 3.05 -3.09 -8.65
CA ARG A 31 1.66 -3.44 -8.95
C ARG A 31 0.90 -2.28 -9.58
N LEU A 32 1.03 -1.07 -9.05
CA LEU A 32 0.42 0.11 -9.63
C LEU A 32 0.93 0.40 -11.05
N PHE A 33 2.21 0.15 -11.33
CA PHE A 33 2.77 0.29 -12.68
C PHE A 33 2.18 -0.72 -13.65
N SER A 34 2.09 -2.00 -13.26
CA SER A 34 1.44 -3.05 -14.07
C SER A 34 -0.03 -2.72 -14.34
N LEU A 35 -0.80 -2.33 -13.31
CA LEU A 35 -2.21 -1.94 -13.47
C LEU A 35 -2.38 -0.73 -14.40
N ARG A 36 -1.48 0.26 -14.33
CA ARG A 36 -1.50 1.39 -15.25
C ARG A 36 -1.21 0.96 -16.68
N ARG A 37 -0.25 0.05 -16.88
CA ARG A 37 0.07 -0.47 -18.22
C ARG A 37 -1.10 -1.25 -18.80
N GLU A 38 -1.74 -2.12 -18.02
CA GLU A 38 -2.96 -2.85 -18.39
C GLU A 38 -4.14 -1.92 -18.69
N ASN A 39 -4.26 -0.82 -17.95
CA ASN A 39 -5.28 0.19 -18.22
C ASN A 39 -5.06 0.90 -19.56
N VAL A 40 -3.80 1.16 -19.92
CA VAL A 40 -3.44 1.75 -21.22
C VAL A 40 -3.73 0.78 -22.37
N THR A 41 -3.48 -0.52 -22.18
CA THR A 41 -3.84 -1.55 -23.18
C THR A 41 -5.34 -1.84 -23.26
N ARG A 42 -6.16 -1.20 -22.41
CA ARG A 42 -7.62 -1.45 -22.26
C ARG A 42 -7.96 -2.92 -21.94
N GLN A 43 -7.02 -3.66 -21.36
CA GLN A 43 -7.20 -5.06 -20.95
C GLN A 43 -7.47 -5.18 -19.44
N LEU A 44 -7.56 -4.06 -18.73
CA LEU A 44 -7.82 -4.06 -17.31
C LEU A 44 -9.28 -4.39 -17.01
N GLU A 45 -9.52 -5.60 -16.51
CA GLU A 45 -10.86 -6.06 -16.12
C GLU A 45 -11.43 -5.31 -14.91
N ASN A 46 -10.55 -4.86 -14.00
CA ASN A 46 -10.95 -4.18 -12.76
C ASN A 46 -10.25 -2.82 -12.60
N THR A 47 -10.90 -1.76 -13.08
CA THR A 47 -10.43 -0.37 -12.94
C THR A 47 -10.42 0.14 -11.50
N ALA A 48 -11.19 -0.46 -10.59
CA ALA A 48 -11.19 -0.12 -9.16
C ALA A 48 -9.91 -0.57 -8.43
N ALA A 49 -9.14 -1.49 -9.01
CA ALA A 49 -7.85 -1.92 -8.47
C ALA A 49 -6.81 -0.78 -8.43
N ILE A 50 -6.88 0.18 -9.35
CA ILE A 50 -5.97 1.35 -9.38
C ILE A 50 -6.15 2.25 -8.15
N PRO A 51 -7.35 2.79 -7.87
CA PRO A 51 -7.55 3.63 -6.69
C PRO A 51 -7.38 2.85 -5.38
N GLU A 52 -7.68 1.54 -5.33
CA GLU A 52 -7.38 0.70 -4.17
C GLU A 52 -5.87 0.59 -3.90
N THR A 53 -5.08 0.25 -4.92
CA THR A 53 -3.62 0.14 -4.80
C THR A 53 -3.00 1.48 -4.37
N LYS A 54 -3.51 2.62 -4.90
CA LYS A 54 -3.10 3.96 -4.46
C LYS A 54 -3.39 4.20 -2.97
N LYS A 55 -4.57 3.80 -2.48
CA LYS A 55 -4.93 3.92 -1.06
C LYS A 55 -4.04 3.06 -0.18
N GLU A 56 -3.64 1.87 -0.64
CA GLU A 56 -2.71 1.01 0.10
C GLU A 56 -1.32 1.63 0.22
N ILE A 57 -0.78 2.15 -0.88
CA ILE A 57 0.49 2.91 -0.87
C ILE A 57 0.43 4.08 0.11
N ALA A 58 -0.66 4.86 0.09
CA ALA A 58 -0.83 5.99 0.98
C ALA A 58 -0.79 5.58 2.46
N ARG A 59 -1.47 4.48 2.83
CA ARG A 59 -1.47 3.98 4.22
C ARG A 59 -0.10 3.50 4.67
N ILE A 60 0.66 2.82 3.82
CA ILE A 60 2.04 2.40 4.12
C ILE A 60 2.90 3.65 4.39
N LEU A 61 2.81 4.66 3.53
CA LEU A 61 3.53 5.92 3.70
C LEU A 61 3.13 6.65 4.99
N THR A 62 1.83 6.65 5.33
CA THR A 62 1.34 7.22 6.59
C THR A 62 1.94 6.49 7.79
N LEU A 63 1.92 5.15 7.82
CA LEU A 63 2.51 4.36 8.90
C LEU A 63 4.02 4.61 9.04
N MET A 64 4.76 4.64 7.93
CA MET A 64 6.19 4.97 7.94
C MET A 64 6.43 6.38 8.50
N ARG A 65 5.58 7.35 8.14
CA ARG A 65 5.69 8.72 8.65
C ARG A 65 5.32 8.82 10.13
N GLU A 66 4.27 8.13 10.57
CA GLU A 66 3.87 8.05 11.97
C GLU A 66 5.02 7.51 12.84
N ARG A 67 5.67 6.43 12.41
CA ARG A 67 6.86 5.86 13.09
C ARG A 67 8.05 6.82 13.12
N ALA A 68 8.31 7.50 12.01
CA ALA A 68 9.38 8.48 11.95
C ALA A 68 9.13 9.68 12.88
N LEU A 69 7.86 10.09 13.05
CA LEU A 69 7.49 11.18 13.95
C LEU A 69 7.52 10.77 15.43
N THR A 70 7.10 9.55 15.77
CA THR A 70 7.21 9.06 17.16
C THR A 70 8.65 8.73 17.56
N GLY A 71 9.52 8.31 16.62
CA GLY A 71 10.95 8.12 16.87
C GLY A 71 11.80 9.39 16.83
N GLY A 72 11.30 10.47 16.22
CA GLY A 72 12.04 11.73 16.00
C GLY A 72 11.55 12.92 16.83
N GLY A 73 10.75 12.68 17.86
CA GLY A 73 10.32 13.68 18.83
C GLY A 73 11.02 13.50 20.18
N ALA A 74 12.32 13.73 20.22
CA ALA A 74 13.12 13.89 21.43
C ALA A 74 14.17 14.98 21.21
#